data_AF-A0A520FEP9-F1
#
_entry.id   AF-A0A520FEP9-F1
#
_cell.length_a   1.000
_cell.length_b   1.000
_cell.length_c   1.000
_cell.angle_alpha   90.00
_cell.angle_beta   90.00
_cell.angle_gamma   90.00
#
_symmetry.space_group_name_H-M   'P 1'
#
loop_
_entity.id
_entity.type
_entity.pdbx_description
1 polymer ?
#
loop_
_entity_poly.entity_id
_entity_poly.type
_entity_poly.pdbx_seq_one_letter_code
_entity_poly.pdbx_strand_id
1 'polypeptide(L)'
;MAGNASLRITRLRTLIEHPRTGDSERAAAQRMLDRILGKSRIRYDSGDRTYGARHDRVGRHAGLSRIADMIRDDIALLRVVFSTPTPPGQLAVSDPIGDAPPGITYAVETPHDAGIVITIDGVPPDWGWVSEGGIETVSPALRALADELAELMNGYNRDGTDIDRRFFGSVRVRGETLVW
;
A
#
# COMPACT_ATOMS: atom_id res chain seq x y z
N MET A 1 7.53 -15.93 4.87
CA MET A 1 7.17 -14.73 4.08
C MET A 1 7.26 -14.89 2.56
N ALA A 2 7.87 -15.94 1.99
CA ALA A 2 8.03 -16.08 0.52
C ALA A 2 6.74 -16.55 -0.22
N GLY A 3 5.88 -17.36 0.42
CA GLY A 3 4.65 -17.87 -0.22
C GLY A 3 3.60 -16.81 -0.54
N ASN A 4 3.50 -15.75 0.28
CA ASN A 4 2.55 -14.65 0.10
C ASN A 4 2.88 -13.84 -1.17
N ALA A 5 4.16 -13.49 -1.36
CA ALA A 5 4.61 -12.74 -2.53
C ALA A 5 4.36 -13.50 -3.84
N SER A 6 4.62 -14.81 -3.89
CA SER A 6 4.40 -15.63 -5.09
C SER A 6 2.92 -15.70 -5.49
N LEU A 7 2.00 -15.83 -4.52
CA LEU A 7 0.56 -15.85 -4.80
C LEU A 7 0.05 -14.48 -5.27
N ARG A 8 0.52 -13.39 -4.65
CA ARG A 8 0.24 -12.02 -5.12
C ARG A 8 0.74 -11.80 -6.55
N ILE A 9 1.95 -12.24 -6.87
CA ILE A 9 2.53 -12.16 -8.22
C ILE A 9 1.65 -12.92 -9.23
N THR A 10 1.24 -14.15 -8.92
CA THR A 10 0.39 -14.94 -9.83
C THR A 10 -0.96 -14.25 -10.06
N ARG A 11 -1.65 -13.80 -8.99
CA ARG A 11 -2.94 -13.10 -9.13
C ARG A 11 -2.82 -11.83 -9.98
N LEU A 12 -1.78 -11.03 -9.77
CA LEU A 12 -1.54 -9.81 -10.56
C LEU A 12 -1.28 -10.11 -12.04
N ARG A 13 -0.48 -11.15 -12.34
CA ARG A 13 -0.24 -11.58 -13.73
C ARG A 13 -1.52 -12.03 -14.41
N THR A 14 -2.34 -12.84 -13.73
CA THR A 14 -3.64 -13.27 -14.25
C THR A 14 -4.55 -12.08 -14.52
N LEU A 15 -4.57 -11.07 -13.65
CA LEU A 15 -5.36 -9.86 -13.85
C LEU A 15 -4.89 -9.07 -15.08
N ILE A 16 -3.57 -8.93 -15.27
CA ILE A 16 -2.98 -8.17 -16.39
C ILE A 16 -3.33 -8.82 -17.74
N GLU A 17 -3.25 -10.14 -17.80
CA GLU A 17 -3.48 -10.93 -19.02
C GLU A 17 -4.97 -11.09 -19.37
N HIS A 18 -5.88 -10.82 -18.42
CA HIS A 18 -7.30 -11.06 -18.63
C HIS A 18 -7.93 -10.01 -19.58
N PRO A 19 -8.71 -10.43 -20.60
CA PRO A 19 -9.20 -9.55 -21.67
C PRO A 19 -10.27 -8.55 -21.20
N ARG A 20 -10.91 -8.79 -20.04
CA ARG A 20 -11.93 -7.89 -19.47
C ARG A 20 -11.37 -6.87 -18.49
N THR A 21 -10.07 -6.92 -18.20
CA THR A 21 -9.41 -5.97 -17.29
C THR A 21 -9.30 -4.62 -18.00
N GLY A 22 -9.77 -3.56 -17.34
CA GLY A 22 -9.67 -2.19 -17.87
C GLY A 22 -8.23 -1.67 -17.87
N ASP A 23 -7.96 -0.62 -18.64
CA ASP A 23 -6.59 -0.08 -18.77
C ASP A 23 -6.06 0.51 -17.46
N SER A 24 -6.90 1.17 -16.66
CA SER A 24 -6.53 1.71 -15.34
C SER A 24 -6.19 0.60 -14.36
N GLU A 25 -7.00 -0.45 -14.32
CA GLU A 25 -6.82 -1.63 -13.47
C GLU A 25 -5.55 -2.40 -13.87
N ARG A 26 -5.34 -2.61 -15.18
CA ARG A 26 -4.13 -3.25 -15.71
C ARG A 26 -2.87 -2.44 -15.37
N ALA A 27 -2.93 -1.11 -15.49
CA ALA A 27 -1.83 -0.24 -15.12
C ALA A 27 -1.53 -0.29 -13.61
N ALA A 28 -2.55 -0.32 -12.75
CA ALA A 28 -2.38 -0.48 -11.31
C ALA A 28 -1.76 -1.84 -10.96
N ALA A 29 -2.26 -2.92 -11.58
CA ALA A 29 -1.73 -4.26 -11.38
C ALA A 29 -0.27 -4.38 -11.81
N GLN A 30 0.11 -3.77 -12.94
CA GLN A 30 1.49 -3.72 -13.39
C GLN A 30 2.38 -2.97 -12.40
N ARG A 31 1.95 -1.80 -11.90
CA ARG A 31 2.71 -1.04 -10.89
C ARG A 31 2.93 -1.85 -9.60
N MET A 32 1.92 -2.60 -9.17
CA MET A 32 2.03 -3.48 -8.00
C MET A 32 2.97 -4.63 -8.23
N LEU A 33 2.90 -5.27 -9.40
CA LEU A 33 3.79 -6.35 -9.78
C LEU A 33 5.25 -5.88 -9.81
N ASP A 34 5.52 -4.75 -10.47
CA ASP A 34 6.85 -4.14 -10.55
C ASP A 34 7.40 -3.81 -9.16
N ARG A 35 6.53 -3.33 -8.25
CA ARG A 35 6.90 -3.03 -6.86
C ARG A 35 7.30 -4.29 -6.09
N ILE A 36 6.51 -5.36 -6.17
CA ILE A 36 6.82 -6.63 -5.49
C ILE A 36 8.13 -7.23 -6.02
N LEU A 37 8.32 -7.21 -7.34
CA LEU A 37 9.55 -7.70 -7.99
C LEU A 37 10.76 -6.79 -7.71
N GLY A 38 10.56 -5.47 -7.57
CA GLY A 38 11.61 -4.54 -7.18
C GLY A 38 12.06 -4.72 -5.72
N LYS A 39 11.11 -4.95 -4.79
CA LYS A 39 11.38 -5.15 -3.35
C LYS A 39 12.17 -6.44 -3.07
N SER A 40 12.00 -7.48 -3.89
CA SER A 40 12.82 -8.70 -3.77
C SER A 40 14.27 -8.46 -4.19
N ARG A 41 14.51 -7.61 -5.19
CA ARG A 41 15.87 -7.26 -5.66
C ARG A 41 16.63 -6.35 -4.67
N ILE A 42 15.95 -5.40 -4.04
CA ILE A 42 16.57 -4.45 -3.08
C ILE A 42 17.07 -5.15 -1.80
N ARG A 43 16.43 -6.23 -1.36
CA ARG A 43 16.86 -7.00 -0.17
C ARG A 43 18.20 -7.72 -0.33
N TYR A 44 18.70 -7.88 -1.55
CA TYR A 44 19.98 -8.53 -1.83
C TYR A 44 21.10 -7.58 -2.27
N ASP A 45 20.79 -6.31 -2.52
CA ASP A 45 21.74 -5.34 -3.06
C ASP A 45 21.87 -4.15 -2.10
N SER A 46 22.65 -4.36 -1.05
CA SER A 46 23.06 -3.31 -0.08
C SER A 46 24.18 -2.43 -0.68
N GLY A 47 24.00 -1.97 -1.92
CA GLY A 47 24.93 -1.15 -2.66
C GLY A 47 24.30 0.16 -3.05
N ASP A 48 24.80 1.25 -2.48
CA ASP A 48 24.35 2.65 -2.62
C ASP A 48 24.61 3.24 -4.02
N ARG A 49 24.06 2.61 -5.06
CA ARG A 49 24.09 3.09 -6.46
C ARG A 49 22.78 2.78 -7.17
N THR A 50 21.66 3.20 -6.59
CA THR A 50 20.34 3.07 -7.23
C THR A 50 19.95 4.33 -8.04
N TYR A 51 20.93 5.03 -8.62
CA TYR A 51 20.71 6.26 -9.39
C TYR A 51 20.22 6.01 -10.83
N GLY A 52 20.03 4.75 -11.26
CA GLY A 52 19.64 4.42 -12.65
C GLY A 52 18.35 3.61 -12.75
N ALA A 53 18.29 2.46 -12.08
CA ALA A 53 17.22 1.48 -12.31
C ALA A 53 15.82 1.91 -11.82
N ARG A 54 15.71 2.96 -11.01
CA ARG A 54 14.42 3.52 -10.55
C ARG A 54 13.95 4.73 -11.37
N HIS A 55 14.75 5.20 -12.32
CA HIS A 55 14.42 6.39 -13.15
C HIS A 55 13.35 6.11 -14.23
N ASP A 56 13.03 4.84 -14.48
CA ASP A 56 11.94 4.45 -15.39
C ASP A 56 10.59 4.21 -14.68
N ARG A 57 10.51 4.49 -13.37
CA ARG A 57 9.26 4.27 -12.61
C ARG A 57 8.14 5.20 -13.09
N VAL A 58 6.97 4.61 -13.31
CA VAL A 58 5.70 5.31 -13.53
C VAL A 58 5.48 6.31 -12.40
N GLY A 59 5.31 7.59 -12.74
CA GLY A 59 5.14 8.67 -11.76
C GLY A 59 6.38 9.52 -11.46
N ARG A 60 7.52 9.31 -12.14
CA ARG A 60 8.75 10.13 -11.99
C ARG A 60 8.50 11.64 -12.04
N HIS A 61 7.66 12.07 -12.98
CA HIS A 61 7.31 13.47 -13.26
C HIS A 61 5.90 13.85 -12.79
N ALA A 62 5.20 12.93 -12.12
CA ALA A 62 3.84 13.19 -11.63
C ALA A 62 3.84 14.25 -10.52
N GLY A 63 2.94 15.24 -10.58
CA GLY A 63 2.67 16.09 -9.41
C GLY A 63 2.12 15.29 -8.24
N LEU A 64 2.14 15.84 -7.02
CA LEU A 64 1.64 15.15 -5.81
C LEU A 64 0.20 14.68 -5.97
N SER A 65 -0.68 15.49 -6.58
CA SER A 65 -2.07 15.11 -6.84
C SER A 65 -2.17 13.84 -7.68
N ARG A 66 -1.31 13.70 -8.70
CA ARG A 66 -1.27 12.50 -9.54
C ARG A 66 -0.71 11.29 -8.78
N ILE A 67 0.22 11.49 -7.85
CA ILE A 67 0.70 10.43 -6.95
C ILE A 67 -0.42 9.98 -6.02
N ALA A 68 -1.17 10.92 -5.45
CA ALA A 68 -2.34 10.60 -4.62
C ALA A 68 -3.38 9.81 -5.41
N ASP A 69 -3.67 10.17 -6.66
CA ASP A 69 -4.57 9.40 -7.53
C ASP A 69 -4.05 7.96 -7.75
N MET A 70 -2.77 7.79 -8.05
CA MET A 70 -2.18 6.46 -8.23
C MET A 70 -2.23 5.63 -6.94
N ILE A 71 -2.05 6.26 -5.78
CA ILE A 71 -2.22 5.58 -4.47
C ILE A 71 -3.67 5.17 -4.27
N ARG A 72 -4.66 6.02 -4.62
CA ARG A 72 -6.08 5.64 -4.54
C ARG A 72 -6.41 4.45 -5.44
N ASP A 73 -5.94 4.48 -6.70
CA ASP A 73 -6.13 3.38 -7.64
C ASP A 73 -5.54 2.07 -7.12
N ASP A 74 -4.34 2.16 -6.55
CA ASP A 74 -3.65 1.02 -5.95
C ASP A 74 -4.42 0.46 -4.74
N ILE A 75 -4.88 1.31 -3.80
CA ILE A 75 -5.70 0.87 -2.65
C ILE A 75 -7.00 0.21 -3.13
N ALA A 76 -7.68 0.82 -4.11
CA ALA A 76 -8.90 0.27 -4.68
C ALA A 76 -8.67 -1.11 -5.30
N LEU A 77 -7.57 -1.28 -6.04
CA LEU A 77 -7.19 -2.57 -6.60
C LEU A 77 -6.96 -3.63 -5.51
N LEU A 78 -6.24 -3.29 -4.44
CA LEU A 78 -5.99 -4.22 -3.34
C LEU A 78 -7.28 -4.68 -2.66
N ARG A 79 -8.21 -3.75 -2.47
CA ARG A 79 -9.54 -4.02 -1.91
C ARG A 79 -10.43 -4.88 -2.81
N VAL A 80 -10.20 -4.92 -4.12
CA VAL A 80 -11.01 -5.74 -5.02
C VAL A 80 -10.36 -7.11 -5.25
N VAL A 81 -9.05 -7.13 -5.49
CA VAL A 81 -8.31 -8.33 -5.92
C VAL A 81 -7.97 -9.25 -4.74
N PHE A 82 -7.76 -8.68 -3.54
CA PHE A 82 -7.28 -9.45 -2.38
C PHE A 82 -8.29 -9.57 -1.24
N SER A 83 -9.46 -8.94 -1.32
CA SER A 83 -10.55 -9.11 -0.33
C SER A 83 -11.29 -10.47 -0.43
N THR A 84 -10.67 -11.51 -1.00
CA THR A 84 -11.32 -12.82 -1.13
C THR A 84 -11.13 -13.64 0.14
N PRO A 85 -12.21 -14.16 0.77
CA PRO A 85 -12.07 -15.07 1.89
C PRO A 85 -11.26 -16.30 1.46
N THR A 86 -10.22 -16.63 2.24
CA THR A 86 -9.42 -17.82 1.99
C THR A 86 -10.33 -19.05 2.17
N PRO A 87 -10.45 -19.95 1.18
CA PRO A 87 -11.23 -21.18 1.31
C PRO A 87 -10.69 -22.05 2.46
N PRO A 88 -11.55 -22.81 3.16
CA PRO A 88 -11.09 -23.69 4.23
C PRO A 88 -10.06 -24.70 3.69
N GLY A 89 -8.88 -24.77 4.33
CA GLY A 89 -7.79 -25.67 3.96
C GLY A 89 -6.66 -25.03 3.12
N GLN A 90 -6.78 -23.76 2.72
CA GLN A 90 -5.70 -23.01 2.07
C GLN A 90 -4.95 -22.13 3.07
N LEU A 91 -3.63 -21.97 2.89
CA LEU A 91 -2.83 -21.05 3.69
C LEU A 91 -3.35 -19.62 3.46
N ALA A 92 -3.90 -19.00 4.51
CA ALA A 92 -4.38 -17.63 4.46
C ALA A 92 -3.22 -16.69 4.12
N VAL A 93 -3.36 -16.01 2.99
CA VAL A 93 -2.43 -14.97 2.55
C VAL A 93 -2.90 -13.68 3.20
N SER A 94 -2.34 -13.34 4.36
CA SER A 94 -2.74 -12.11 5.04
C SER A 94 -2.37 -10.89 4.19
N ASP A 95 -3.39 -10.09 3.90
CA ASP A 95 -3.30 -8.82 3.18
C ASP A 95 -4.00 -7.75 4.04
N PRO A 96 -3.28 -6.92 4.80
CA PRO A 96 -3.91 -5.98 5.72
C PRO A 96 -4.93 -5.04 5.06
N ILE A 97 -4.71 -4.64 3.80
CA ILE A 97 -5.63 -3.76 3.04
C ILE A 97 -6.82 -4.56 2.51
N GLY A 98 -6.58 -5.75 1.95
CA GLY A 98 -7.62 -6.65 1.46
C GLY A 98 -8.53 -7.21 2.58
N ASP A 99 -7.94 -7.58 3.71
CA ASP A 99 -8.59 -8.20 4.87
C ASP A 99 -9.30 -7.17 5.78
N ALA A 100 -9.10 -5.87 5.55
CA ALA A 100 -9.74 -4.83 6.32
C ALA A 100 -11.29 -4.94 6.26
N PRO A 101 -12.02 -4.68 7.35
CA PRO A 101 -13.49 -4.70 7.36
C PRO A 101 -14.12 -3.90 6.20
N PRO A 102 -15.26 -4.35 5.64
CA PRO A 102 -15.89 -3.71 4.48
C PRO A 102 -16.34 -2.26 4.74
N GLY A 103 -16.58 -1.90 6.01
CA GLY A 103 -16.94 -0.53 6.41
C GLY A 103 -15.79 0.46 6.41
N ILE A 104 -14.54 0.01 6.26
CA ILE A 104 -13.37 0.89 6.22
C ILE A 104 -13.27 1.57 4.85
N THR A 105 -13.10 2.89 4.88
CA THR A 105 -12.87 3.73 3.70
C THR A 105 -11.53 4.45 3.82
N TYR A 106 -10.96 4.82 2.67
CA TYR A 106 -9.66 5.46 2.59
C TYR A 106 -9.78 6.76 1.81
N ALA A 107 -9.35 7.87 2.40
CA ALA A 107 -9.16 9.14 1.71
C ALA A 107 -7.67 9.42 1.54
N VAL A 108 -7.24 9.71 0.33
CA VAL A 108 -5.85 10.12 0.05
C VAL A 108 -5.87 11.57 -0.38
N GLU A 109 -5.22 12.44 0.38
CA GLU A 109 -5.27 13.89 0.21
C GLU A 109 -3.86 14.48 0.09
N THR A 110 -3.77 15.65 -0.54
CA THR A 110 -2.55 16.46 -0.62
C THR A 110 -2.80 17.81 0.06
N PRO A 111 -2.88 17.86 1.41
CA PRO A 111 -3.28 19.06 2.14
C PRO A 111 -2.26 20.20 2.04
N HIS A 112 -1.00 19.89 1.72
CA HIS A 112 0.10 20.83 1.59
C HIS A 112 0.95 20.51 0.34
N ASP A 113 1.72 21.48 -0.13
CA ASP A 113 2.56 21.38 -1.34
C ASP A 113 3.67 20.31 -1.28
N ALA A 114 3.87 19.70 -0.12
CA ALA A 114 4.86 18.65 0.10
C ALA A 114 4.30 17.41 0.85
N GLY A 115 2.98 17.30 1.02
CA GLY A 115 2.37 16.27 1.87
C GLY A 115 1.40 15.35 1.12
N ILE A 116 1.46 14.04 1.42
CA ILE A 116 0.40 13.08 1.08
C ILE A 116 -0.10 12.46 2.39
N VAL A 117 -1.40 12.54 2.63
CA VAL A 117 -2.03 12.02 3.84
C VAL A 117 -3.06 10.96 3.46
N ILE A 118 -2.95 9.78 4.05
CA ILE A 118 -3.95 8.71 3.95
C ILE A 118 -4.78 8.72 5.24
N THR A 119 -6.09 8.93 5.11
CA THR A 119 -7.05 8.88 6.21
C THR A 119 -7.80 7.56 6.14
N ILE A 120 -7.84 6.84 7.26
CA ILE A 120 -8.63 5.63 7.46
C ILE A 120 -9.89 6.04 8.24
N ASP A 121 -11.05 5.80 7.64
CA ASP A 121 -12.36 6.11 8.22
C ASP A 121 -13.24 4.87 8.31
N GLY A 122 -14.24 4.89 9.20
CA GLY A 122 -15.19 3.78 9.35
C GLY A 122 -14.62 2.53 10.04
N VAL A 123 -13.53 2.67 10.81
CA VAL A 123 -12.92 1.56 11.54
C VAL A 123 -13.85 1.07 12.66
N PRO A 124 -14.21 -0.24 12.70
CA PRO A 124 -15.03 -0.82 13.75
C PRO A 124 -14.32 -0.80 15.12
N PRO A 125 -14.97 -0.35 16.22
CA PRO A 125 -14.35 -0.25 17.55
C PRO A 125 -13.71 -1.54 18.05
N ASP A 126 -14.37 -2.67 17.81
CA ASP A 126 -13.98 -4.01 18.21
C ASP A 126 -12.81 -4.61 17.39
N TRP A 127 -12.58 -4.07 16.18
CA TRP A 127 -11.49 -4.49 15.31
C TRP A 127 -10.27 -3.58 15.40
N GLY A 128 -10.50 -2.26 15.47
CA GLY A 128 -9.43 -1.25 15.39
C GLY A 128 -8.74 -0.95 16.71
N TRP A 129 -9.33 -1.33 17.84
CA TRP A 129 -8.84 -0.97 19.16
C TRP A 129 -8.86 -2.16 20.11
N VAL A 130 -7.93 -2.15 21.06
CA VAL A 130 -7.83 -3.12 22.15
C VAL A 130 -7.79 -2.34 23.44
N SER A 131 -8.68 -2.69 24.38
CA SER A 131 -8.69 -2.11 25.72
C SER A 131 -7.87 -3.01 26.66
N GLU A 132 -6.69 -2.55 27.03
CA GLU A 132 -5.86 -3.20 28.06
C GLU A 132 -5.78 -2.28 29.29
N GLY A 133 -6.21 -2.78 30.45
CA GLY A 133 -6.16 -2.02 31.70
C GLY A 133 -7.00 -0.73 31.70
N GLY A 134 -8.04 -0.64 30.86
CA GLY A 134 -8.87 0.56 30.71
C GLY A 134 -8.27 1.65 29.81
N ILE A 135 -7.12 1.37 29.18
CA ILE A 135 -6.52 2.22 28.16
C ILE A 135 -6.84 1.62 26.80
N GLU A 136 -7.50 2.40 25.95
CA GLU A 136 -7.76 2.03 24.57
C GLU A 136 -6.49 2.26 23.74
N THR A 137 -6.01 1.21 23.08
CA THR A 137 -4.82 1.25 22.22
C THR A 137 -5.16 0.74 20.83
N VAL A 138 -4.36 1.14 19.84
CA VAL A 138 -4.52 0.69 18.45
C VAL A 138 -4.29 -0.81 18.36
N SER A 139 -5.22 -1.54 17.75
CA SER A 139 -5.09 -2.98 17.59
C SER A 139 -3.92 -3.34 16.67
N PRO A 140 -3.33 -4.54 16.83
CA PRO A 140 -2.30 -5.03 15.91
C PRO A 140 -2.78 -5.07 14.45
N ALA A 141 -4.07 -5.32 14.21
CA ALA A 141 -4.66 -5.35 12.88
C ALA A 141 -4.71 -3.95 12.24
N LEU A 142 -5.14 -2.93 13.00
CA LEU A 142 -5.15 -1.55 12.51
C LEU A 142 -3.72 -1.02 12.31
N ARG A 143 -2.77 -1.42 13.16
CA ARG A 143 -1.35 -1.10 12.98
C ARG A 143 -0.79 -1.70 11.69
N ALA A 144 -1.03 -2.99 11.45
CA ALA A 144 -0.58 -3.66 10.23
C ALA A 144 -1.18 -3.05 8.97
N LEU A 145 -2.45 -2.62 9.01
CA LEU A 145 -3.09 -1.88 7.93
C LEU A 145 -2.38 -0.53 7.68
N ALA A 146 -2.12 0.23 8.73
CA ALA A 146 -1.45 1.52 8.62
C ALA A 146 -0.02 1.39 8.07
N ASP A 147 0.72 0.37 8.51
CA ASP A 147 2.08 0.09 8.03
C ASP A 147 2.09 -0.31 6.54
N GLU A 148 1.16 -1.15 6.08
CA GLU A 148 1.04 -1.52 4.65
C GLU A 148 0.67 -0.31 3.78
N LEU A 149 -0.23 0.56 4.25
CA LEU A 149 -0.58 1.82 3.56
C LEU A 149 0.62 2.78 3.49
N ALA A 150 1.39 2.89 4.58
CA ALA A 150 2.59 3.71 4.60
C ALA A 150 3.65 3.15 3.63
N GLU A 151 3.80 1.82 3.55
CA GLU A 151 4.70 1.20 2.59
C GLU A 151 4.27 1.43 1.14
N LEU A 152 2.97 1.30 0.85
CA LEU A 152 2.39 1.60 -0.46
C LEU A 152 2.63 3.07 -0.86
N MET A 153 2.45 3.99 0.06
CA MET A 153 2.75 5.40 -0.17
C MET A 153 4.25 5.63 -0.39
N ASN A 154 5.11 5.09 0.48
CA ASN A 154 6.56 5.29 0.42
C ASN A 154 7.22 4.72 -0.84
N GLY A 155 6.63 3.72 -1.49
CA GLY A 155 7.16 3.27 -2.79
C GLY A 155 7.04 4.29 -3.93
N TYR A 156 6.21 5.34 -3.77
CA TYR A 156 6.17 6.51 -4.66
C TYR A 156 7.16 7.62 -4.25
N ASN A 157 7.72 7.51 -3.05
CA ASN A 157 8.74 8.44 -2.58
C ASN A 157 10.09 8.14 -3.25
N ARG A 158 10.95 9.15 -3.29
CA ARG A 158 12.36 8.95 -3.63
C ARG A 158 13.11 8.73 -2.33
N ASP A 159 14.00 7.75 -2.33
CA ASP A 159 14.85 7.43 -1.19
C ASP A 159 16.25 7.11 -1.70
N GLY A 160 17.24 7.71 -1.05
CA GLY A 160 18.66 7.69 -1.37
C GLY A 160 19.41 8.61 -0.42
N THR A 161 20.62 8.23 -0.04
CA THR A 161 21.52 8.98 0.86
C THR A 161 21.79 10.41 0.38
N ASP A 162 21.70 10.64 -0.93
CA ASP A 162 22.01 11.91 -1.60
C ASP A 162 20.77 12.72 -2.07
N ILE A 163 19.55 12.26 -1.80
CA ILE A 163 18.33 12.96 -2.24
C ILE A 163 17.28 13.05 -1.15
N ASP A 164 16.75 14.26 -0.96
CA ASP A 164 15.63 14.47 -0.05
C ASP A 164 14.36 13.74 -0.50
N ARG A 165 13.51 13.42 0.49
CA ARG A 165 12.18 12.85 0.25
C ARG A 165 11.40 13.76 -0.69
N ARG A 166 10.71 13.14 -1.66
CA ARG A 166 9.85 13.84 -2.61
C ARG A 166 8.63 14.47 -1.94
N PHE A 167 8.11 13.81 -0.91
CA PHE A 167 7.00 14.28 -0.10
C PHE A 167 7.08 13.65 1.30
N PHE A 168 6.39 14.27 2.25
CA PHE A 168 6.12 13.74 3.58
C PHE A 168 4.80 12.98 3.55
N GLY A 169 4.85 11.70 3.95
CA GLY A 169 3.69 10.84 4.02
C GLY A 169 3.18 10.75 5.44
N SER A 170 1.87 10.61 5.63
CA SER A 170 1.34 10.12 6.91
C SER A 170 0.07 9.31 6.74
N VAL A 171 -0.15 8.39 7.67
CA VAL A 171 -1.38 7.59 7.76
C VAL A 171 -2.08 7.92 9.07
N ARG A 172 -3.34 8.33 9.00
CA ARG A 172 -4.13 8.78 10.15
C ARG A 172 -5.46 8.05 10.29
N VAL A 173 -5.95 7.95 11.52
CA VAL A 173 -7.28 7.44 11.87
C VAL A 173 -7.91 8.39 12.89
N ARG A 174 -9.18 8.77 12.73
CA ARG A 174 -9.87 9.71 13.65
C ARG A 174 -9.10 11.00 13.97
N GLY A 175 -8.27 11.48 13.04
CA GLY A 175 -7.43 12.68 13.24
C GLY A 175 -6.09 12.44 13.93
N GLU A 176 -5.80 11.21 14.38
CA GLU A 176 -4.52 10.82 14.97
C GLU A 176 -3.61 10.16 13.94
N THR A 177 -2.33 10.57 13.91
CA THR A 177 -1.33 9.96 13.02
C THR A 177 -0.79 8.66 13.60
N LEU A 178 -0.98 7.55 12.87
CA LEU A 178 -0.47 6.23 13.24
C LEU A 178 0.97 6.01 12.75
N VAL A 179 1.29 6.53 11.56
CA VAL A 179 2.58 6.36 10.87
C VAL A 179 2.98 7.64 10.12
N TRP A 180 4.28 7.95 10.13
CA TRP A 180 4.95 9.04 9.41
C TRP A 180 5.98 8.50 8.40
#